data_AF-A0AA45AAQ7-F1
#
_entry.id   AF-A0AA45AAQ7-F1
#
_cell.length_a   1.000
_cell.length_b   1.000
_cell.length_c   1.000
_cell.angle_alpha   90.00
_cell.angle_beta   90.00
_cell.angle_gamma   90.00
#
_symmetry.space_group_name_H-M   'P 1'
#
loop_
_entity.id
_entity.type
_entity.pdbx_description
1 polymer ?
#
loop_
_entity_poly.entity_id
_entity_poly.type
_entity_poly.pdbx_seq_one_letter_code
_entity_poly.pdbx_strand_id
1 'polypeptide(L)'
;MFKQAIKTQTLKYNFFLIAVVSILFASVGIFFYCQQGKTGLVDWLNLTNSVFKFAAWFMFGYGTLQAFGRKIENTNIDDKIKKVDQKVIKNKINPVNAEQTSKIEKESDEVYEEQLRALDLIKGDDRTALILYFWGVVLFLVTSLGDIILPAF
;
A
#
# COMPACT_ATOMS: atom_id res chain seq x y z
N MET A 1 11.34 7.44 17.44
CA MET A 1 11.90 6.18 16.90
C MET A 1 10.99 5.48 15.86
N PHE A 2 10.02 6.17 15.25
CA PHE A 2 9.12 5.63 14.20
C PHE A 2 9.59 5.93 12.77
N LYS A 3 10.91 5.93 12.53
CA LYS A 3 11.51 6.25 11.22
C LYS A 3 11.66 5.04 10.29
N GLN A 4 11.18 3.86 10.70
CA GLN A 4 10.98 2.79 9.74
C GLN A 4 9.76 3.15 8.91
N ALA A 5 10.05 3.80 7.78
CA ALA A 5 9.10 4.08 6.72
C ALA A 5 8.22 2.84 6.51
N ILE A 6 6.92 3.06 6.41
CA ILE A 6 5.97 2.06 5.93
C ILE A 6 6.49 1.66 4.55
N LYS A 7 7.27 0.58 4.49
CA LYS A 7 7.89 0.12 3.24
C LYS A 7 6.76 -0.40 2.39
N THR A 8 6.39 0.36 1.39
CA THR A 8 5.39 -0.03 0.41
C THR A 8 5.85 -1.29 -0.30
N GLN A 9 4.94 -2.25 -0.44
CA GLN A 9 5.25 -3.57 -0.97
C GLN A 9 4.66 -3.72 -2.37
N THR A 10 5.32 -4.53 -3.20
CA THR A 10 4.91 -4.72 -4.59
C THR A 10 3.49 -5.27 -4.70
N LEU A 11 2.78 -4.93 -5.80
CA LEU A 11 1.43 -5.43 -6.10
C LEU A 11 1.30 -6.95 -5.96
N LYS A 12 2.30 -7.71 -6.46
CA LYS A 12 2.31 -9.17 -6.37
C LYS A 12 2.33 -9.67 -4.92
N TYR A 13 3.13 -9.02 -4.09
CA TYR A 13 3.21 -9.36 -2.66
C TYR A 13 1.89 -9.05 -1.96
N ASN A 14 1.28 -7.89 -2.22
CA ASN A 14 0.00 -7.51 -1.62
C ASN A 14 -1.11 -8.51 -1.98
N PHE A 15 -1.22 -8.90 -3.27
CA PHE A 15 -2.19 -9.92 -3.67
C PHE A 15 -1.93 -11.29 -3.05
N PHE A 16 -0.66 -11.72 -3.00
CA PHE A 16 -0.30 -12.98 -2.36
C PHE A 16 -0.69 -12.99 -0.87
N LEU A 17 -0.40 -11.91 -0.16
CA LEU A 17 -0.71 -11.80 1.25
C LEU A 17 -2.23 -11.76 1.50
N ILE A 18 -2.98 -11.03 0.67
CA ILE A 18 -4.45 -11.04 0.72
C ILE A 18 -4.99 -12.45 0.48
N ALA A 19 -4.44 -13.20 -0.48
CA ALA A 19 -4.86 -14.58 -0.73
C ALA A 19 -4.57 -15.49 0.47
N VAL A 20 -3.36 -15.43 1.05
CA VAL A 20 -2.99 -16.22 2.23
C VAL A 20 -3.90 -15.94 3.41
N VAL A 21 -4.14 -14.66 3.74
CA VAL A 21 -5.01 -14.29 4.86
C VAL A 21 -6.46 -14.70 4.59
N SER A 22 -6.93 -14.60 3.34
CA SER A 22 -8.28 -15.05 2.96
C SER A 22 -8.46 -16.56 3.09
N ILE A 23 -7.44 -17.36 2.75
CA ILE A 23 -7.46 -18.82 2.91
C ILE A 23 -7.50 -19.19 4.40
N LEU A 24 -6.71 -18.51 5.24
CA LEU A 24 -6.75 -18.72 6.69
C LEU A 24 -8.14 -18.40 7.27
N PHE A 25 -8.72 -17.27 6.85
CA PHE A 25 -10.08 -16.90 7.26
C PHE A 25 -11.13 -17.92 6.80
N ALA A 26 -11.03 -18.40 5.55
CA ALA A 26 -11.88 -19.46 5.04
C ALA A 26 -11.75 -20.75 5.87
N SER A 27 -10.53 -21.15 6.22
CA SER A 27 -10.26 -22.37 6.98
C SER A 27 -10.90 -22.33 8.36
N VAL A 28 -10.81 -21.18 9.05
CA VAL A 28 -11.48 -20.94 10.33
C VAL A 28 -13.00 -20.97 10.16
N GLY A 29 -13.54 -20.32 9.12
CA GLY A 29 -14.97 -20.32 8.85
C GLY A 29 -15.53 -21.72 8.54
N ILE A 30 -14.81 -22.53 7.75
CA ILE A 30 -15.17 -23.93 7.46
C ILE A 30 -15.26 -24.72 8.78
N PHE A 31 -14.26 -24.58 9.65
CA PHE A 31 -14.25 -25.28 10.94
C PHE A 31 -15.49 -24.95 11.79
N PHE A 32 -15.86 -23.66 11.90
CA PHE A 32 -17.05 -23.24 12.64
C PHE A 32 -18.36 -23.72 11.99
N TYR A 33 -18.46 -23.67 10.66
CA TYR A 33 -19.63 -24.14 9.94
C TYR A 33 -19.86 -25.64 10.13
N CYS A 34 -18.79 -26.45 10.02
CA CYS A 34 -18.83 -27.88 10.29
C CYS A 34 -19.24 -28.19 11.74
N GLN A 35 -18.72 -27.45 12.73
CA GLN A 35 -19.11 -27.61 14.14
C GLN A 35 -20.60 -27.33 14.38
N GLN A 36 -21.20 -26.41 13.62
CA GLN A 36 -22.61 -26.05 13.72
C GLN A 36 -23.53 -26.93 12.84
N GLY A 37 -22.99 -27.95 12.16
CA GLY A 37 -23.75 -28.78 11.22
C GLY A 37 -24.17 -28.07 9.93
N LYS A 38 -23.67 -26.86 9.68
CA LYS A 38 -23.96 -26.03 8.50
C LYS A 38 -23.15 -26.50 7.31
N THR A 39 -23.64 -27.55 6.66
CA THR A 39 -22.98 -28.22 5.52
C THR A 39 -23.78 -28.11 4.23
N GLY A 40 -24.89 -27.35 4.25
CA GLY A 40 -25.73 -27.15 3.08
C GLY A 40 -25.04 -26.28 2.03
N LEU A 41 -25.51 -26.40 0.78
CA LEU A 41 -24.97 -25.61 -0.34
C LEU A 41 -25.08 -24.09 -0.10
N VAL A 42 -26.20 -23.63 0.48
CA VAL A 42 -26.42 -22.23 0.85
C VAL A 42 -25.44 -21.77 1.93
N ASP A 43 -25.11 -22.62 2.90
CA ASP A 43 -24.13 -22.33 3.94
C ASP A 43 -22.73 -22.11 3.35
N TRP A 44 -22.31 -22.98 2.43
CA TRP A 44 -21.03 -22.83 1.74
C TRP A 44 -20.97 -21.55 0.92
N LEU A 45 -22.05 -21.20 0.21
CA LEU A 45 -22.14 -19.95 -0.55
C LEU A 45 -22.08 -18.72 0.38
N ASN A 46 -22.75 -18.76 1.54
CA ASN A 46 -22.67 -17.69 2.54
C ASN A 46 -21.26 -17.53 3.13
N LEU A 47 -20.58 -18.65 3.39
CA LEU A 47 -19.19 -18.65 3.84
C LEU A 47 -18.27 -18.05 2.77
N THR A 48 -18.39 -18.50 1.52
CA THR A 48 -17.63 -17.96 0.38
C THR A 48 -17.88 -16.46 0.21
N ASN A 49 -19.13 -16.01 0.29
CA ASN A 49 -19.46 -14.59 0.20
C ASN A 49 -18.81 -13.79 1.33
N SER A 50 -18.79 -14.32 2.55
CA SER A 50 -18.14 -13.70 3.71
C SER A 50 -16.62 -13.61 3.55
N VAL A 51 -15.98 -14.66 3.03
CA VAL A 51 -14.54 -14.66 2.73
C VAL A 51 -14.19 -13.61 1.67
N PHE A 52 -14.99 -13.50 0.61
CA PHE A 52 -14.77 -12.48 -0.41
C PHE A 52 -14.96 -11.07 0.15
N LYS A 53 -16.00 -10.80 0.95
CA LYS A 53 -16.14 -9.49 1.61
C LYS A 53 -14.92 -9.15 2.45
N PHE A 54 -14.43 -10.10 3.24
CA PHE A 54 -13.23 -9.92 4.03
C PHE A 54 -12.01 -9.58 3.14
N ALA A 55 -11.84 -10.28 2.01
CA ALA A 55 -10.79 -9.98 1.05
C ALA A 55 -10.92 -8.57 0.45
N ALA A 56 -12.13 -8.10 0.13
CA ALA A 56 -12.37 -6.74 -0.34
C ALA A 56 -11.97 -5.69 0.71
N TRP A 57 -12.37 -5.89 1.97
CA TRP A 57 -11.96 -5.03 3.08
C TRP A 57 -10.44 -4.98 3.25
N PHE A 58 -9.78 -6.13 3.12
CA PHE A 58 -8.32 -6.20 3.13
C PHE A 58 -7.67 -5.45 1.96
N MET A 59 -8.22 -5.57 0.74
CA MET A 59 -7.75 -4.80 -0.42
C MET A 59 -7.85 -3.29 -0.18
N PHE A 60 -8.97 -2.82 0.39
CA PHE A 60 -9.13 -1.40 0.77
C PHE A 60 -8.14 -0.97 1.85
N GLY A 61 -7.95 -1.77 2.89
CA GLY A 61 -6.99 -1.51 3.96
C GLY A 61 -5.56 -1.35 3.43
N TYR A 62 -5.10 -2.28 2.60
CA TYR A 62 -3.76 -2.22 1.99
C TYR A 62 -3.63 -1.08 0.98
N GLY A 63 -4.65 -0.82 0.15
CA GLY A 63 -4.65 0.34 -0.75
C GLY A 63 -4.56 1.67 0.00
N THR A 64 -5.23 1.77 1.15
CA THR A 64 -5.15 2.92 2.05
C THR A 64 -3.75 3.08 2.64
N LEU A 65 -3.17 2.00 3.16
CA LEU A 65 -1.82 2.01 3.73
C LEU A 65 -0.76 2.41 2.71
N GLN A 66 -0.87 1.95 1.46
CA GLN A 66 0.01 2.40 0.38
C GLN A 66 -0.14 3.88 0.07
N ALA A 67 -1.38 4.37 -0.03
CA ALA A 67 -1.64 5.79 -0.30
C ALA A 67 -1.12 6.71 0.82
N PHE A 68 -1.25 6.29 2.09
CA PHE A 68 -0.69 7.03 3.24
C PHE A 68 0.83 6.93 3.32
N GLY A 69 1.41 5.75 3.10
CA GLY A 69 2.85 5.53 3.05
C GLY A 69 3.51 6.46 2.04
N ARG A 70 2.93 6.56 0.84
CA ARG A 70 3.33 7.54 -0.19
C ARG A 70 3.33 8.98 0.32
N LYS A 71 2.25 9.43 0.96
CA LYS A 71 2.13 10.84 1.39
C LYS A 71 3.26 11.21 2.36
N ILE A 72 3.59 10.29 3.26
CA ILE A 72 4.71 10.43 4.20
C ILE A 72 6.05 10.46 3.45
N GLU A 73 6.23 9.57 2.47
CA GLU A 73 7.47 9.49 1.70
C GLU A 73 7.71 10.73 0.83
N ASN A 74 6.70 11.21 0.11
CA ASN A 74 6.77 12.48 -0.64
C ASN A 74 7.14 13.67 0.27
N THR A 75 6.55 13.75 1.46
CA THR A 75 6.89 14.82 2.42
C THR A 75 8.34 14.74 2.87
N ASN A 76 8.86 13.52 3.09
CA ASN A 76 10.27 13.32 3.45
C ASN A 76 11.23 13.68 2.31
N ILE A 77 10.86 13.38 1.05
CA ILE A 77 11.63 13.75 -0.15
C ILE A 77 11.72 15.28 -0.24
N ASP A 78 10.59 15.98 -0.13
CA ASP A 78 10.54 17.45 -0.17
C ASP A 78 11.40 18.09 0.93
N ASP A 79 11.35 17.54 2.14
CA ASP A 79 12.16 18.03 3.27
C ASP A 79 13.66 17.80 3.07
N LYS A 80 14.06 16.69 2.42
CA LYS A 80 15.45 16.43 2.06
C LYS A 80 15.94 17.43 1.00
N ILE A 81 15.17 17.65 -0.05
CA ILE A 81 15.49 18.61 -1.13
C ILE A 81 15.64 20.02 -0.56
N LYS A 82 14.68 20.50 0.24
CA LYS A 82 14.75 21.82 0.88
C LYS A 82 16.00 22.02 1.72
N LYS A 83 16.44 20.99 2.47
CA LYS A 83 17.67 21.07 3.28
C LYS A 83 18.91 21.19 2.42
N VAL A 84 18.98 20.44 1.32
CA VAL A 84 20.08 20.52 0.36
C VAL A 84 20.11 21.89 -0.32
N ASP A 85 18.97 22.39 -0.80
CA ASP A 85 18.88 23.72 -1.42
C ASP A 85 19.31 24.83 -0.48
N GLN A 86 18.92 24.77 0.80
CA GLN A 86 19.38 25.72 1.81
C GLN A 86 20.89 25.68 2.01
N LYS A 87 21.52 24.49 1.97
CA LYS A 87 22.99 24.37 2.05
C LYS A 87 23.66 24.98 0.81
N VAL A 88 23.15 24.69 -0.38
CA VAL A 88 23.68 25.21 -1.66
C VAL A 88 23.54 26.73 -1.72
N ILE A 89 22.38 27.29 -1.36
CA ILE A 89 22.14 28.74 -1.33
C ILE A 89 23.07 29.43 -0.33
N LYS A 90 23.21 28.90 0.90
CA LYS A 90 24.14 29.46 1.89
C LYS A 90 25.58 29.48 1.38
N ASN A 91 26.00 28.41 0.72
CA ASN A 91 27.35 28.32 0.17
C ASN A 91 27.56 29.22 -1.06
N LYS A 92 26.53 29.47 -1.87
CA LYS A 92 26.58 30.46 -2.97
C LYS A 92 26.66 31.91 -2.46
N ILE A 93 25.97 32.23 -1.38
CA ILE A 93 25.97 33.57 -0.78
C ILE A 93 27.29 33.86 -0.06
N ASN A 94 27.87 32.86 0.61
CA ASN A 94 29.11 33.01 1.35
C ASN A 94 30.03 31.80 1.11
N PRO A 95 30.78 31.79 -0.01
CA PRO A 95 31.60 30.65 -0.37
C PRO A 95 32.79 30.52 0.58
N VAL A 96 32.87 29.39 1.29
CA VAL A 96 33.94 29.14 2.26
C VAL A 96 35.26 28.83 1.54
N ASN A 97 35.24 27.91 0.56
CA ASN A 97 36.31 27.67 -0.42
C ASN A 97 35.79 26.85 -1.62
N ALA A 98 36.59 26.74 -2.70
CA ALA A 98 36.20 26.04 -3.93
C ALA A 98 36.05 24.51 -3.75
N GLU A 99 36.88 23.90 -2.90
CA GLU A 99 36.86 22.45 -2.65
C GLU A 99 35.56 22.02 -1.93
N GLN A 100 35.18 22.78 -0.91
CA GLN A 100 33.98 22.58 -0.10
C GLN A 100 32.71 22.89 -0.90
N THR A 101 32.80 23.84 -1.84
CA THR A 101 31.73 24.12 -2.81
C THR A 101 31.50 22.93 -3.74
N SER A 102 32.56 22.37 -4.32
CA SER A 102 32.45 21.19 -5.19
C SER A 102 31.90 19.95 -4.45
N LYS A 103 32.19 19.83 -3.15
CA LYS A 103 31.69 18.74 -2.31
C LYS A 103 30.20 18.87 -2.01
N ILE A 104 29.73 20.10 -1.74
CA ILE A 104 28.31 20.39 -1.52
C ILE A 104 27.50 20.18 -2.81
N GLU A 105 28.06 20.53 -3.96
CA GLU A 105 27.42 20.29 -5.26
C GLU A 105 27.31 18.78 -5.58
N LYS A 106 28.37 18.00 -5.34
CA LYS A 106 28.30 16.52 -5.50
C LYS A 106 27.32 15.87 -4.52
N GLU A 107 27.32 16.27 -3.25
CA GLU A 107 26.36 15.77 -2.25
C GLU A 107 24.92 16.12 -2.66
N SER A 108 24.72 17.29 -3.26
CA SER A 108 23.43 17.70 -3.81
C SER A 108 22.98 16.78 -4.93
N ASP A 109 23.82 16.56 -5.94
CA ASP A 109 23.49 15.71 -7.09
C ASP A 109 23.18 14.27 -6.69
N GLU A 110 23.95 13.69 -5.75
CA GLU A 110 23.68 12.36 -5.21
C GLU A 110 22.32 12.28 -4.49
N VAL A 111 21.98 13.29 -3.68
CA VAL A 111 20.67 13.33 -3.00
C VAL A 111 19.53 13.50 -4.00
N TYR A 112 19.72 14.30 -5.06
CA TYR A 112 18.75 14.48 -6.13
C TYR A 112 18.51 13.18 -6.90
N GLU A 113 19.55 12.42 -7.25
CA GLU A 113 19.40 11.11 -7.87
C GLU A 113 18.67 10.11 -6.96
N GLU A 114 19.02 10.08 -5.67
CA GLU A 114 18.35 9.22 -4.69
C GLU A 114 16.86 9.57 -4.58
N GLN A 115 16.52 10.86 -4.56
CA GLN A 115 15.13 11.33 -4.52
C GLN A 115 14.36 11.00 -5.81
N LEU A 116 15.00 11.12 -6.98
CA LEU A 116 14.39 10.73 -8.26
C LEU A 116 14.02 9.25 -8.29
N ARG A 117 14.90 8.37 -7.79
CA ARG A 117 14.60 6.93 -7.65
C ARG A 117 13.46 6.68 -6.67
N ALA A 118 13.40 7.40 -5.55
CA ALA A 118 12.30 7.30 -4.60
C ALA A 118 10.96 7.76 -5.20
N LEU A 119 10.95 8.83 -6.01
CA LEU A 119 9.79 9.31 -6.75
C LEU A 119 9.24 8.28 -7.75
N ASP A 120 10.12 7.55 -8.45
CA ASP A 120 9.68 6.49 -9.37
C ASP A 120 9.12 5.26 -8.63
N LEU A 121 9.66 4.91 -7.46
CA LEU A 121 9.05 3.89 -6.59
C LEU A 121 7.63 4.30 -6.15
N ILE A 122 7.45 5.56 -5.76
CA ILE A 122 6.16 6.13 -5.36
C ILE A 122 5.10 6.06 -6.48
N LYS A 123 5.48 6.33 -7.74
CA LYS A 123 4.55 6.17 -8.88
C LYS A 123 4.09 4.71 -9.05
N GLY A 124 4.96 3.75 -8.75
CA GLY A 124 4.61 2.33 -8.74
C GLY A 124 3.58 1.99 -7.65
N ASP A 125 3.70 2.61 -6.48
CA ASP A 125 2.76 2.44 -5.38
C ASP A 125 1.39 3.06 -5.66
N ASP A 126 1.34 4.16 -6.40
CA ASP A 126 0.08 4.79 -6.81
C ASP A 126 -0.76 3.91 -7.72
N ARG A 127 -0.10 3.28 -8.70
CA ARG A 127 -0.76 2.30 -9.55
C ARG A 127 -1.23 1.11 -8.73
N THR A 128 -0.42 0.66 -7.78
CA THR A 128 -0.74 -0.48 -6.92
C THR A 128 -1.96 -0.18 -6.04
N ALA A 129 -2.00 0.99 -5.40
CA ALA A 129 -3.13 1.43 -4.58
C ALA A 129 -4.41 1.53 -5.42
N LEU A 130 -4.36 2.19 -6.58
CA LEU A 130 -5.51 2.30 -7.49
C LEU A 130 -6.05 0.94 -7.93
N ILE A 131 -5.15 0.01 -8.28
CA ILE A 131 -5.53 -1.36 -8.67
C ILE A 131 -6.21 -2.08 -7.50
N LEU A 132 -5.66 -1.98 -6.28
CA LEU A 132 -6.26 -2.59 -5.08
C LEU A 132 -7.63 -2.00 -4.76
N TYR A 133 -7.80 -0.68 -4.85
CA TYR A 133 -9.11 -0.04 -4.68
C TYR A 133 -10.11 -0.49 -5.73
N PHE A 134 -9.71 -0.51 -7.01
CA PHE A 134 -10.59 -0.92 -8.11
C PHE A 134 -11.07 -2.36 -7.91
N TRP A 135 -10.15 -3.30 -7.65
CA TRP A 135 -10.53 -4.70 -7.38
C TRP A 135 -11.34 -4.84 -6.11
N GLY A 136 -11.02 -4.09 -5.06
CA GLY A 136 -11.82 -4.06 -3.84
C GLY A 136 -13.27 -3.63 -4.10
N VAL A 137 -13.48 -2.56 -4.89
CA VAL A 137 -14.83 -2.09 -5.26
C VAL A 137 -15.58 -3.15 -6.07
N VAL A 138 -14.93 -3.72 -7.10
CA VAL A 138 -15.55 -4.77 -7.92
C VAL A 138 -15.98 -5.95 -7.05
N LEU A 139 -15.09 -6.42 -6.17
CA LEU A 139 -15.36 -7.56 -5.30
C LEU A 139 -16.45 -7.23 -4.26
N PHE A 140 -16.46 -6.01 -3.72
CA PHE A 140 -17.51 -5.54 -2.83
C PHE A 140 -18.88 -5.48 -3.51
N LEU A 141 -18.95 -5.00 -4.75
CA LEU A 141 -20.21 -4.96 -5.51
C LEU A 141 -20.74 -6.36 -5.80
N VAL A 142 -19.88 -7.28 -6.23
CA VAL A 142 -20.24 -8.69 -6.50
C VAL A 142 -20.75 -9.37 -5.23
N THR A 143 -20.06 -9.18 -4.11
CA THR A 143 -20.47 -9.78 -2.82
C THR A 143 -21.75 -9.16 -2.25
N SER A 144 -21.95 -7.85 -2.45
CA SER A 144 -23.21 -7.17 -2.09
C SER A 144 -24.39 -7.68 -2.93
N LEU A 145 -24.18 -7.94 -4.22
CA LEU A 145 -25.19 -8.63 -5.05
C LEU A 145 -25.45 -10.05 -4.53
N GLY A 146 -24.41 -10.75 -4.11
CA GLY A 146 -24.52 -12.05 -3.46
C GLY A 146 -25.44 -12.02 -2.24
N ASP A 147 -25.37 -10.97 -1.40
CA ASP A 147 -26.27 -10.82 -0.25
C ASP A 147 -27.73 -10.58 -0.61
N ILE A 148 -27.99 -10.01 -1.78
CA ILE A 148 -29.38 -9.79 -2.24
C ILE A 148 -29.95 -11.10 -2.79
N ILE A 149 -29.11 -11.89 -3.46
CA ILE A 149 -29.51 -13.10 -4.17
C ILE A 149 -29.56 -14.31 -3.23
N LEU A 150 -28.60 -14.49 -2.33
CA LEU A 150 -28.50 -15.68 -1.46
C LEU A 150 -29.68 -15.89 -0.52
N PRO A 151 -30.29 -14.85 0.10
CA PRO A 151 -31.50 -15.02 0.91
C PRO A 151 -32.78 -15.24 0.08
N ALA A 152 -32.71 -15.09 -1.25
CA ALA A 152 -33.85 -15.29 -2.15
C ALA A 152 -34.00 -16.75 -2.62
N PHE A 153 -33.09 -17.64 -2.20
CA PHE A 153 -33.09 -19.09 -2.44
C PHE A 153 -33.23 -19.86 -1.12
#